data_AF-M5BZP4-F1
#
_entry.id   AF-M5BZP4-F1
#
_cell.length_a   1.000
_cell.length_b   1.000
_cell.length_c   1.000
_cell.angle_alpha   90.00
_cell.angle_beta   90.00
_cell.angle_gamma   90.00
#
_symmetry.space_group_name_H-M   'P 1'
#
loop_
_entity.id
_entity.type
_entity.pdbx_description
1 polymer ?
#
loop_
_entity_poly.entity_id
_entity_poly.type
_entity_poly.pdbx_seq_one_letter_code
_entity_poly.pdbx_strand_id
1 'polypeptide(L)'
;MTKRANHKYLLKTLAVGLTDSPVGLLAWIGEKLHVWTDSYPWTPEELITWTMLYWIRGPAGGLRYYKENSFIGSSELLEEFNRLRFSWSPTLFGFSWFPKEPIGAPLEWAGIGQQLIYSKKHSRGGHFAGWEVPELLTNDIQEFVAIVLEKEPRLLNNYYDTMINNVNETRYKHSSLQY
;
A
#
# COMPACT_ATOMS: atom_id res chain seq x y z
N MET A 1 25.38 13.46 28.96
CA MET A 1 25.55 13.24 27.50
C MET A 1 24.80 11.99 27.09
N THR A 2 23.51 12.11 26.80
CA THR A 2 22.69 10.99 26.29
C THR A 2 22.85 10.97 24.78
N LYS A 3 23.67 10.04 24.26
CA LYS A 3 23.77 9.82 22.81
C LYS A 3 22.39 9.38 22.31
N ARG A 4 21.68 10.25 21.58
CA ARG A 4 20.54 9.84 20.74
C ARG A 4 21.03 8.70 19.86
N ALA A 5 20.49 7.50 20.04
CA ALA A 5 20.72 6.40 19.14
C ALA A 5 20.19 6.81 17.76
N ASN A 6 21.10 7.09 16.82
CA ASN A 6 20.75 7.43 15.45
C ASN A 6 20.06 6.21 14.82
N HIS A 7 18.72 6.22 14.78
CA HIS A 7 17.87 5.19 14.15
C HIS A 7 18.32 4.84 12.71
N LYS A 8 19.00 5.79 12.05
CA LYS A 8 19.62 5.66 10.72
C LYS A 8 20.59 4.48 10.55
N TYR A 9 21.29 4.02 11.60
CA TYR A 9 22.23 2.90 11.52
C TYR A 9 21.65 1.57 12.04
N LEU A 10 20.61 1.65 12.86
CA LEU A 10 19.94 0.48 13.43
C LEU A 10 19.24 -0.35 12.35
N LEU A 11 18.57 0.30 11.38
CA LEU A 11 17.85 -0.40 10.31
C LEU A 11 18.77 -1.21 9.39
N LYS A 12 19.99 -0.73 9.12
CA LYS A 12 20.99 -1.49 8.34
C LYS A 12 21.49 -2.72 9.12
N THR A 13 21.71 -2.55 10.42
CA THR A 13 22.16 -3.65 11.29
C THR A 13 21.09 -4.73 11.39
N LEU A 14 19.82 -4.33 11.55
CA LEU A 14 18.67 -5.25 11.55
C LEU A 14 18.53 -5.98 10.21
N ALA A 15 18.67 -5.28 9.08
CA ALA A 15 18.59 -5.89 7.75
C ALA A 15 19.62 -7.02 7.56
N VAL A 16 20.86 -6.79 8.02
CA VAL A 16 21.92 -7.80 7.97
C VAL A 16 21.56 -9.00 8.86
N GLY A 17 21.12 -8.77 10.10
CA GLY A 17 20.70 -9.85 11.00
C GLY A 17 19.53 -10.68 10.47
N LEU A 18 18.53 -10.04 9.85
CA LEU A 18 17.39 -10.72 9.24
C LEU A 18 17.74 -11.48 7.95
N THR A 19 18.94 -11.30 7.39
CA THR A 19 19.44 -12.06 6.24
C THR A 19 20.18 -13.35 6.68
N ASP A 20 20.46 -13.51 7.97
CA ASP A 20 21.23 -14.66 8.48
C ASP A 20 20.38 -15.93 8.61
N SER A 21 19.07 -15.79 8.85
CA SER A 21 18.16 -16.93 9.04
C SER A 21 16.78 -16.67 8.44
N PRO A 22 16.29 -17.54 7.53
CA PRO A 22 14.93 -17.40 6.98
C PRO A 22 13.86 -17.65 8.04
N VAL A 23 14.17 -18.44 9.08
CA VAL A 23 13.28 -18.66 10.23
C VAL A 23 13.21 -17.41 11.12
N GLY A 24 14.34 -16.71 11.28
CA GLY A 24 14.36 -15.41 11.97
C GLY A 24 13.54 -14.35 11.23
N LEU A 25 13.67 -14.29 9.91
CA LEU A 25 12.85 -13.41 9.08
C LEU A 25 11.36 -13.78 9.13
N LEU A 26 11.03 -15.07 9.07
CA LEU A 26 9.67 -15.58 9.23
C LEU A 26 9.06 -15.17 10.56
N ALA A 27 9.78 -15.32 11.67
CA ALA A 27 9.29 -14.91 12.99
C ALA A 27 9.00 -13.41 13.05
N TRP A 28 9.88 -12.59 12.47
CA TRP A 28 9.71 -11.14 12.41
C TRP A 28 8.51 -10.70 11.56
N ILE A 29 8.35 -11.26 10.37
CA ILE A 29 7.22 -10.95 9.47
C ILE A 29 5.92 -11.53 10.02
N GLY A 30 5.95 -12.78 10.49
CA GLY A 30 4.81 -13.50 11.01
C GLY A 30 4.15 -12.82 12.22
N GLU A 31 4.94 -12.17 13.09
CA GLU A 31 4.39 -11.34 14.15
C GLU A 31 3.46 -10.25 13.58
N LYS A 32 3.87 -9.55 12.51
CA LYS A 32 3.05 -8.48 11.92
C LYS A 32 1.82 -9.03 11.19
N LEU A 33 1.98 -10.13 10.47
CA LEU A 33 0.85 -10.82 9.83
C LEU A 33 -0.22 -11.24 10.85
N HIS A 34 0.18 -11.68 12.05
CA HIS A 34 -0.78 -12.01 13.09
C HIS A 34 -1.35 -10.78 13.82
N VAL A 35 -0.52 -9.80 14.16
CA VAL A 35 -0.94 -8.66 15.00
C VAL A 35 -1.77 -7.63 14.22
N TRP A 36 -1.55 -7.49 12.91
CA TRP A 36 -2.18 -6.46 12.09
C TRP A 36 -3.40 -6.95 11.29
N THR A 37 -3.77 -8.22 11.42
CA THR A 37 -4.95 -8.79 10.75
C THR A 37 -6.14 -8.91 11.69
N ASP A 38 -7.33 -9.06 11.11
CA ASP A 38 -8.57 -9.38 11.80
C ASP A 38 -8.72 -10.90 11.98
N SER A 39 -7.81 -11.50 12.75
CA SER A 39 -7.79 -12.94 13.05
C SER A 39 -7.74 -13.82 11.80
N TYR A 40 -7.03 -13.38 10.75
CA TYR A 40 -6.92 -14.14 9.50
C TYR A 40 -6.23 -15.50 9.75
N PRO A 41 -6.78 -16.62 9.26
CA PRO A 41 -6.28 -17.96 9.53
C PRO A 41 -5.10 -18.32 8.60
N TRP A 42 -3.94 -17.68 8.84
CA TRP A 42 -2.73 -17.87 8.05
C TRP A 42 -2.32 -19.34 7.93
N THR A 43 -2.15 -19.80 6.70
CA THR A 43 -1.61 -21.12 6.40
C THR A 43 -0.07 -21.11 6.41
N PRO A 44 0.59 -22.27 6.67
CA PRO A 44 2.04 -22.36 6.55
C PRO A 44 2.57 -21.92 5.18
N GLU A 45 1.84 -22.22 4.10
CA GLU A 45 2.22 -21.86 2.74
C GLU A 45 2.20 -20.33 2.52
N GLU A 46 1.19 -19.63 3.03
CA GLU A 46 1.12 -18.17 2.95
C GLU A 46 2.26 -17.52 3.74
N LEU A 47 2.53 -17.99 4.97
CA LEU A 47 3.62 -17.45 5.79
C LEU A 47 4.99 -17.65 5.11
N ILE A 48 5.21 -18.82 4.51
CA ILE A 48 6.41 -19.09 3.70
C ILE A 48 6.46 -18.15 2.49
N THR A 49 5.35 -17.99 1.78
CA THR A 49 5.27 -17.13 0.59
C THR A 49 5.63 -15.68 0.93
N TRP A 50 4.99 -15.11 1.95
CA TRP A 50 5.29 -13.76 2.43
C TRP A 50 6.74 -13.61 2.84
N THR A 51 7.31 -14.60 3.54
CA THR A 51 8.72 -14.57 3.93
C THR A 51 9.66 -14.63 2.73
N MET A 52 9.38 -15.50 1.76
CA MET A 52 10.25 -15.70 0.59
C MET A 52 10.28 -14.50 -0.35
N LEU A 53 9.19 -13.73 -0.43
CA LEU A 53 9.16 -12.45 -1.15
C LEU A 53 10.25 -11.47 -0.64
N TYR A 54 10.50 -11.47 0.67
CA TYR A 54 11.54 -10.64 1.28
C TYR A 54 12.91 -11.33 1.30
N TRP A 55 12.96 -12.65 1.48
CA TRP A 55 14.19 -13.41 1.59
C TRP A 55 15.01 -13.41 0.30
N ILE A 56 14.38 -13.72 -0.86
CA ILE A 56 15.09 -13.92 -2.13
C ILE A 56 15.85 -12.65 -2.57
N ARG A 57 15.27 -11.47 -2.32
CA ARG A 57 15.86 -10.17 -2.68
C ARG A 57 16.63 -9.51 -1.54
N GLY A 58 16.49 -10.03 -0.32
CA GLY A 58 17.00 -9.46 0.92
C GLY A 58 16.07 -8.38 1.53
N PRO A 59 15.95 -8.32 2.87
CA PRO A 59 15.00 -7.44 3.58
C PRO A 59 15.40 -5.95 3.59
N ALA A 60 16.60 -5.62 3.11
CA ALA A 60 17.15 -4.26 3.16
C ALA A 60 16.30 -3.24 2.39
N GLY A 61 15.67 -3.63 1.28
CA GLY A 61 14.81 -2.76 0.49
C GLY A 61 13.59 -2.28 1.28
N GLY A 62 12.88 -3.21 1.96
CA GLY A 62 11.72 -2.88 2.78
C GLY A 62 12.08 -2.03 4.00
N LEU A 63 13.20 -2.35 4.68
CA LEU A 63 13.65 -1.59 5.85
C LEU A 63 14.17 -0.19 5.51
N ARG A 64 14.63 0.05 4.29
CA ARG A 64 15.06 1.40 3.85
C ARG A 64 13.89 2.38 3.86
N TYR A 65 12.68 1.94 3.53
CA TYR A 65 11.50 2.79 3.55
C TYR A 65 11.27 3.42 4.93
N TYR A 66 11.54 2.69 6.02
CA TYR A 66 11.41 3.21 7.39
C TYR A 66 12.38 4.36 7.71
N LYS A 67 13.48 4.48 6.96
CA LYS A 67 14.39 5.64 7.07
C LYS A 67 13.84 6.86 6.32
N GLU A 68 13.17 6.62 5.20
CA GLU A 68 12.67 7.65 4.30
C GLU A 68 11.26 8.13 4.72
N ASN A 69 10.52 7.29 5.42
CA ASN A 69 9.23 7.59 6.00
C ASN A 69 9.38 8.03 7.46
N SER A 70 9.47 9.34 7.69
CA SER A 70 9.64 10.00 8.99
C SER A 70 8.49 9.76 9.99
N PHE A 71 7.46 8.99 9.61
CA PHE A 71 6.32 8.65 10.47
C PHE A 71 6.71 7.86 11.73
N ILE A 72 7.90 7.26 11.77
CA ILE A 72 8.31 6.35 12.85
C ILE A 72 9.40 7.02 13.69
N GLY A 73 8.97 7.78 14.71
CA GLY A 73 9.76 7.93 15.94
C GLY A 73 10.35 9.29 16.30
N SER A 74 9.69 10.42 16.05
CA SER A 74 10.17 11.69 16.61
C SER A 74 9.06 12.66 17.04
N SER A 75 9.39 13.50 18.03
CA SER A 75 8.69 14.75 18.36
C SER A 75 8.56 15.70 17.18
N GLU A 76 9.23 15.41 16.06
CA GLU A 76 9.04 16.07 14.78
C GLU A 76 7.70 15.69 14.15
N LEU A 77 6.95 14.69 14.64
CA LEU A 77 5.58 14.45 14.17
C LEU A 77 4.70 15.69 14.31
N LEU A 78 4.76 16.41 15.43
CA LEU A 78 4.01 17.66 15.58
C LEU A 78 4.52 18.76 14.65
N GLU A 79 5.83 18.82 14.40
CA GLU A 79 6.44 19.82 13.52
C GLU A 79 6.24 19.51 12.03
N GLU A 80 6.29 18.24 11.64
CA GLU A 80 6.00 17.70 10.30
C GLU A 80 4.51 17.73 10.02
N PHE A 81 3.62 17.39 10.97
CA PHE A 81 2.18 17.64 10.80
C PHE A 81 1.88 19.15 10.66
N ASN A 82 2.64 20.02 11.33
CA ASN A 82 2.51 21.47 11.15
C ASN A 82 3.18 22.00 9.85
N ARG A 83 4.22 21.32 9.33
CA ARG A 83 4.95 21.66 8.09
C ARG A 83 4.30 21.10 6.84
N LEU A 84 3.76 19.88 6.92
CA LEU A 84 2.74 19.32 6.05
C LEU A 84 1.48 20.13 6.33
N ARG A 85 1.51 21.42 5.96
CA ARG A 85 0.31 22.17 5.66
C ARG A 85 -0.53 21.20 4.86
N PHE A 86 -1.71 20.84 5.36
CA PHE A 86 -2.71 20.07 4.64
C PHE A 86 -3.03 20.86 3.37
N SER A 87 -2.14 20.78 2.39
CA SER A 87 -2.23 21.51 1.15
C SER A 87 -3.29 20.77 0.40
N TRP A 88 -4.41 21.46 0.23
CA TRP A 88 -5.55 20.91 -0.47
C TRP A 88 -5.10 20.31 -1.81
N SER A 89 -5.36 19.01 -1.99
CA SER A 89 -5.21 18.33 -3.26
C SER A 89 -6.58 18.22 -3.94
N PRO A 90 -6.73 18.71 -5.18
CA PRO A 90 -7.95 18.50 -5.98
C PRO A 90 -8.01 17.10 -6.60
N THR A 91 -7.03 16.23 -6.36
CA THR A 91 -7.08 14.86 -6.84
C THR A 91 -8.23 14.13 -6.17
N LEU A 92 -9.08 13.48 -6.98
CA LEU A 92 -10.19 12.67 -6.50
C LEU A 92 -9.67 11.55 -5.60
N PHE A 93 -10.21 11.48 -4.39
CA PHE A 93 -9.74 10.58 -3.35
C PHE A 93 -10.86 9.64 -2.87
N GLY A 94 -10.50 8.38 -2.64
CA GLY A 94 -11.38 7.35 -2.11
C GLY A 94 -10.74 6.68 -0.89
N PHE A 95 -11.55 6.35 0.12
CA PHE A 95 -11.04 5.79 1.37
C PHE A 95 -11.90 4.63 1.89
N SER A 96 -11.29 3.45 2.04
CA SER A 96 -11.93 2.26 2.62
C SER A 96 -11.40 2.04 4.04
N TRP A 97 -12.31 2.06 5.02
CA TRP A 97 -11.99 1.93 6.44
C TRP A 97 -12.23 0.50 6.92
N PHE A 98 -11.20 -0.13 7.49
CA PHE A 98 -11.22 -1.48 8.03
C PHE A 98 -10.98 -1.47 9.54
N PRO A 99 -11.74 -2.27 10.33
CA PRO A 99 -11.77 -2.16 11.79
C PRO A 99 -10.46 -2.55 12.50
N LYS A 100 -9.58 -3.34 11.88
CA LYS A 100 -8.31 -3.80 12.47
C LYS A 100 -7.07 -3.17 11.86
N GLU A 101 -7.21 -2.06 11.14
CA GLU A 101 -6.07 -1.25 10.70
C GLU A 101 -5.32 -0.65 11.90
N PRO A 102 -4.01 -0.92 12.08
CA PRO A 102 -3.22 -0.41 13.21
C PRO A 102 -3.21 1.11 13.35
N ILE A 103 -3.26 1.85 12.24
CA ILE A 103 -3.34 3.32 12.22
C ILE A 103 -4.75 3.72 11.79
N GLY A 104 -5.75 3.30 12.56
CA GLY A 104 -7.16 3.58 12.30
C GLY A 104 -7.55 5.02 12.65
N ALA A 105 -7.39 5.95 11.70
CA ALA A 105 -8.00 7.28 11.81
C ALA A 105 -9.54 7.18 11.73
N PRO A 106 -10.31 8.06 12.40
CA PRO A 106 -11.75 8.16 12.19
C PRO A 106 -12.07 8.36 10.70
N LEU A 107 -13.15 7.74 10.21
CA LEU A 107 -13.55 7.86 8.80
C LEU A 107 -13.80 9.33 8.42
N GLU A 108 -14.29 10.11 9.38
CA GLU A 108 -14.55 11.54 9.28
C GLU A 108 -13.28 12.35 8.97
N TRP A 109 -12.08 11.79 9.23
CA TRP A 109 -10.79 12.42 8.96
C TRP A 109 -10.23 12.08 7.57
N ALA A 110 -10.82 11.13 6.85
CA ALA A 110 -10.30 10.67 5.55
C ALA A 110 -10.17 11.80 4.52
N GLY A 111 -11.02 12.83 4.58
CA GLY A 111 -11.00 13.95 3.64
C GLY A 111 -10.12 15.14 4.03
N ILE A 112 -9.36 15.07 5.12
CA ILE A 112 -8.55 16.21 5.56
C ILE A 112 -7.43 16.45 4.53
N GLY A 113 -7.54 17.56 3.80
CA GLY A 113 -6.55 17.99 2.80
C GLY A 113 -6.74 17.40 1.40
N GLN A 114 -7.81 16.63 1.12
CA GLN A 114 -8.04 16.01 -0.19
C GLN A 114 -9.52 16.00 -0.59
N GLN A 115 -9.78 15.90 -1.89
CA GLN A 115 -11.13 15.80 -2.43
C GLN A 115 -11.72 14.40 -2.27
N LEU A 116 -12.19 14.07 -1.07
CA LEU A 116 -12.86 12.81 -0.78
C LEU A 116 -14.18 12.71 -1.55
N ILE A 117 -14.28 11.74 -2.46
CA ILE A 117 -15.49 11.46 -3.26
C ILE A 117 -16.09 10.09 -2.99
N TYR A 118 -15.35 9.22 -2.28
CA TYR A 118 -15.80 7.89 -1.91
C TYR A 118 -15.28 7.56 -0.52
N SER A 119 -16.15 7.05 0.34
CA SER A 119 -15.72 6.51 1.62
C SER A 119 -16.65 5.41 2.08
N LYS A 120 -16.10 4.35 2.68
CA LYS A 120 -16.88 3.22 3.17
C LYS A 120 -16.27 2.62 4.41
N LYS A 121 -17.14 2.22 5.33
CA LYS A 121 -16.77 1.55 6.59
C LYS A 121 -17.14 0.07 6.50
N HIS A 122 -16.19 -0.81 6.80
CA HIS A 122 -16.40 -2.25 6.81
C HIS A 122 -16.54 -2.79 8.24
N SER A 123 -17.19 -3.96 8.37
CA SER A 123 -17.39 -4.65 9.65
C SER A 123 -16.31 -5.68 9.98
N ARG A 124 -15.43 -6.01 9.02
CA ARG A 124 -14.32 -6.97 9.17
C ARG A 124 -13.14 -6.60 8.28
N GLY A 125 -11.97 -7.16 8.57
CA GLY A 125 -10.71 -6.93 7.86
C GLY A 125 -9.74 -6.03 8.62
N GLY A 126 -8.45 -6.22 8.38
CA GLY A 126 -7.37 -5.45 9.00
C GLY A 126 -6.48 -4.75 7.99
N HIS A 127 -5.20 -4.68 8.34
CA HIS A 127 -4.18 -3.97 7.57
C HIS A 127 -3.99 -4.54 6.15
N PHE A 128 -4.15 -5.85 6.02
CA PHE A 128 -3.93 -6.55 4.76
C PHE A 128 -5.27 -6.81 4.06
N ALA A 129 -6.12 -5.79 3.94
CA ALA A 129 -7.47 -5.92 3.40
C ALA A 129 -7.54 -6.62 2.02
N GLY A 130 -6.55 -6.39 1.15
CA GLY A 130 -6.45 -7.07 -0.15
C GLY A 130 -6.16 -8.58 -0.07
N TRP A 131 -5.68 -9.06 1.07
CA TRP A 131 -5.47 -10.48 1.36
C TRP A 131 -6.60 -11.06 2.23
N GLU A 132 -7.02 -10.32 3.25
CA GLU A 132 -8.01 -10.78 4.24
C GLU A 132 -9.44 -10.80 3.70
N VAL A 133 -9.80 -9.76 2.93
CA VAL A 133 -11.16 -9.50 2.46
C VAL A 133 -11.14 -8.94 1.03
N PRO A 134 -10.49 -9.64 0.07
CA PRO A 134 -10.25 -9.14 -1.29
C PRO A 134 -11.53 -8.70 -2.00
N GLU A 135 -12.65 -9.37 -1.74
CA GLU A 135 -13.96 -9.04 -2.29
C GLU A 135 -14.46 -7.66 -1.84
N LEU A 136 -14.23 -7.29 -0.57
CA LEU A 136 -14.66 -5.99 -0.05
C LEU A 136 -13.82 -4.87 -0.68
N LEU A 137 -12.50 -5.04 -0.72
CA LEU A 137 -11.60 -4.05 -1.31
C LEU A 137 -11.80 -3.92 -2.82
N THR A 138 -12.04 -5.03 -3.53
CA THR A 138 -12.27 -5.01 -4.98
C THR A 138 -13.58 -4.30 -5.33
N ASN A 139 -14.67 -4.57 -4.60
CA ASN A 139 -15.93 -3.88 -4.80
C ASN A 139 -15.80 -2.38 -4.55
N ASP A 140 -15.06 -1.98 -3.50
CA ASP A 140 -14.81 -0.58 -3.21
C ASP A 140 -14.02 0.13 -4.32
N ILE A 141 -12.99 -0.54 -4.88
CA ILE A 141 -12.24 -0.01 -6.01
C ILE A 141 -13.15 0.17 -7.23
N GLN A 142 -14.04 -0.79 -7.50
CA GLN A 142 -14.98 -0.72 -8.62
C GLN A 142 -15.99 0.43 -8.45
N GLU A 143 -16.58 0.57 -7.26
CA GLU A 143 -17.49 1.67 -6.91
C GLU A 143 -16.79 3.02 -7.03
N PHE A 144 -15.57 3.16 -6.49
CA PHE A 144 -14.76 4.37 -6.61
C PHE A 144 -14.44 4.72 -8.07
N VAL A 145 -14.00 3.74 -8.86
CA VAL A 145 -13.66 3.96 -10.28
C VAL A 145 -14.90 4.40 -11.07
N ALA A 146 -16.08 3.82 -10.80
CA ALA A 146 -17.32 4.26 -11.44
C ALA A 146 -17.62 5.74 -11.16
N ILE A 147 -17.48 6.19 -9.90
CA ILE A 147 -17.66 7.60 -9.52
C ILE A 147 -16.61 8.50 -10.19
N VAL A 148 -15.35 8.06 -10.26
CA VAL A 148 -14.28 8.80 -10.93
C VAL A 148 -14.58 8.99 -12.42
N LEU A 149 -15.03 7.95 -13.12
CA LEU A 149 -15.32 8.01 -14.55
C LEU A 149 -16.55 8.87 -14.86
N GLU A 150 -17.52 8.94 -13.95
CA GLU A 150 -18.64 9.88 -14.04
C GLU A 150 -18.17 11.34 -13.85
N LYS A 151 -17.29 11.59 -12.88
CA LYS A 151 -16.77 12.94 -12.58
C LYS A 151 -15.73 13.43 -13.58
N GLU A 152 -14.94 12.54 -14.16
CA GLU A 152 -13.87 12.82 -15.10
C GLU A 152 -14.03 11.98 -16.40
N PRO A 153 -15.03 12.28 -17.25
CA PRO A 153 -15.28 11.51 -18.48
C PRO A 153 -14.10 11.48 -19.45
N ARG A 154 -13.16 12.43 -19.33
CA ARG A 154 -11.92 12.46 -20.13
C ARG A 154 -11.06 11.20 -19.92
N LEU A 155 -11.13 10.57 -18.74
CA LEU A 155 -10.37 9.36 -18.44
C LEU A 155 -10.89 8.14 -19.23
N LEU A 156 -12.20 8.08 -19.53
CA LEU A 156 -12.79 7.05 -20.38
C LEU A 156 -12.26 7.15 -21.82
N ASN A 157 -12.28 8.36 -22.39
CA ASN A 157 -11.90 8.58 -23.79
C ASN A 157 -10.43 8.19 -24.04
N ASN A 158 -9.52 8.56 -23.14
CA ASN A 158 -8.11 8.18 -23.24
C ASN A 158 -7.88 6.67 -23.16
N TYR A 159 -8.70 5.94 -22.40
CA TYR A 159 -8.62 4.48 -22.31
C TYR A 159 -9.00 3.80 -23.63
N TYR A 160 -10.11 4.23 -24.25
CA TYR A 160 -10.55 3.69 -25.55
C TYR A 160 -9.57 4.06 -26.68
N ASP A 161 -9.05 5.29 -26.70
CA ASP A 161 -8.07 5.70 -27.71
C ASP A 161 -6.78 4.89 -27.62
N THR A 162 -6.29 4.62 -26.40
CA THR A 162 -5.08 3.80 -26.19
C THR A 162 -5.31 2.35 -26.63
N MET A 163 -6.46 1.76 -26.33
CA MET A 163 -6.82 0.40 -26.75
C MET A 163 -6.97 0.28 -28.26
N ILE A 164 -7.64 1.24 -28.91
CA ILE A 164 -7.81 1.28 -30.36
C ILE A 164 -6.45 1.43 -31.06
N ASN A 165 -5.58 2.31 -30.56
CA ASN A 165 -4.25 2.51 -31.12
C ASN A 165 -3.36 1.26 -30.97
N ASN A 166 -3.40 0.58 -29.83
CA ASN A 166 -2.66 -0.66 -29.61
C ASN A 166 -3.17 -1.82 -30.50
N VAL A 167 -4.49 -1.92 -30.71
CA VAL A 167 -5.08 -2.91 -31.63
C VAL A 167 -4.65 -2.64 -33.07
N ASN A 168 -4.61 -1.36 -33.49
CA ASN A 168 -4.18 -0.99 -34.82
C ASN A 168 -2.67 -1.26 -35.03
N GLU A 169 -1.80 -0.93 -34.09
CA GLU A 169 -0.37 -1.26 -34.17
C GLU A 169 -0.10 -2.77 -34.28
N THR A 170 -0.87 -3.59 -33.57
CA THR A 170 -0.75 -5.06 -33.63
C THR A 170 -1.22 -5.59 -34.98
N ARG A 171 -2.24 -4.97 -35.59
CA ARG A 171 -2.76 -5.35 -36.91
C ARG A 171 -1.80 -4.98 -38.06
N TYR A 172 -1.07 -3.87 -37.95
CA TYR A 172 -0.01 -3.50 -38.92
C TYR A 172 1.24 -4.38 -38.85
N LYS A 173 1.56 -4.95 -37.67
CA LYS A 173 2.70 -5.88 -37.52
C LYS A 173 2.44 -7.29 -38.06
N HIS A 174 1.17 -7.70 -38.18
CA HIS A 174 0.83 -9.01 -38.74
C HIS A 174 0.64 -9.01 -40.26
N SER A 175 0.38 -7.87 -40.91
CA SER A 175 0.28 -7.78 -42.37
C SER A 175 1.62 -7.72 -43.10
N SER A 176 2.74 -7.57 -42.38
CA SER A 176 4.10 -7.47 -42.94
C SER A 176 4.91 -8.77 -42.89
N LEU A 177 4.30 -9.88 -42.44
CA LEU A 177 4.94 -11.20 -42.31
C LEU A 177 4.42 -12.25 -43.32
N GLN A 178 3.80 -11.83 -44.42
CA GLN A 178 3.57 -12.70 -45.58
C GLN A 178 4.58 -12.38 -46.68
N TYR A 179 5.76 -12.99 -46.60
CA TYR A 179 6.63 -13.32 -47.74
C TYR A 179 7.32 -14.65 -47.46
#